data_AF-A0A929IZE5-F1
#
_entry.id   AF-A0A929IZE5-F1
#
_cell.length_a   1.000
_cell.length_b   1.000
_cell.length_c   1.000
_cell.angle_alpha   90.00
_cell.angle_beta   90.00
_cell.angle_gamma   90.00
#
_symmetry.space_group_name_H-M   'P 1'
#
loop_
_entity.id
_entity.type
_entity.pdbx_description
1 polymer ?
#
loop_
_entity_poly.entity_id
_entity_poly.type
_entity_poly.pdbx_seq_one_letter_code
_entity_poly.pdbx_strand_id
1 'polypeptide(L)'
;MQNDLIKQWAELNKVTTDAIKELGEINTNAMTRLTQRQMEMMNLYMEGGAKQLESLDETKDVQDMVATQSRLFEEFNTKLTENARQTASELVDVKDKLSAWAEKNTEVATANLSKYTVK
;
A
#
# COMPACT_ATOMS: atom_id res chain seq x y z
N MET A 1 30.73 17.12 29.53
CA MET A 1 31.55 16.57 28.43
C MET A 1 31.39 15.05 28.26
N GLN A 2 31.96 14.17 29.09
CA GLN A 2 31.85 12.71 28.87
C GLN A 2 30.40 12.17 28.97
N ASN A 3 29.64 12.65 29.96
CA ASN A 3 28.21 12.33 30.11
C ASN A 3 27.34 12.89 28.95
N ASP A 4 27.74 14.00 28.33
CA ASP A 4 26.99 14.59 27.21
C ASP A 4 27.20 13.78 25.93
N LEU A 5 28.42 13.28 25.69
CA LEU A 5 28.73 12.41 24.56
C LEU A 5 27.99 11.07 24.64
N ILE A 6 27.91 10.46 25.83
CA ILE A 6 27.16 9.21 26.04
C ILE A 6 25.66 9.41 25.79
N LYS A 7 25.08 10.52 26.29
CA LYS A 7 23.67 10.86 26.05
C LYS A 7 23.38 11.11 24.57
N GLN A 8 24.22 11.87 23.89
CA GLN A 8 24.09 12.14 22.46
C GLN A 8 24.21 10.86 21.61
N TRP A 9 25.13 9.97 21.97
CA TRP A 9 25.26 8.66 21.31
C TRP A 9 24.01 7.80 21.51
N ALA A 10 23.44 7.79 22.72
CA ALA A 10 22.18 7.09 23.00
C ALA A 10 21.00 7.68 22.20
N GLU A 11 20.91 9.01 22.09
CA GLU A 11 19.89 9.70 21.28
C GLU A 11 20.02 9.37 19.79
N LEU A 12 21.25 9.39 19.24
CA LEU A 12 21.51 9.03 17.84
C LEU A 12 21.13 7.57 17.54
N ASN A 13 21.47 6.64 18.44
CA ASN A 13 21.06 5.24 18.30
C ASN A 13 19.54 5.08 18.34
N LYS A 14 18.86 5.81 19.22
CA LYS A 14 17.40 5.78 19.32
C LYS A 14 16.76 6.30 18.04
N VAL A 15 17.18 7.47 17.57
CA VAL A 15 16.74 8.06 16.29
C VAL A 15 16.92 7.09 15.14
N THR A 16 18.11 6.49 15.02
CA THR A 16 18.42 5.55 13.94
C THR A 16 17.54 4.30 14.02
N THR A 17 17.32 3.79 15.22
CA THR A 17 16.45 2.63 15.45
C THR A 17 14.99 2.94 15.08
N ASP A 18 14.50 4.12 15.48
CA ASP A 18 13.14 4.55 15.19
C ASP A 18 12.95 4.78 13.67
N ALA A 19 13.93 5.36 12.99
CA ALA A 19 13.92 5.52 11.53
C ALA A 19 13.85 4.17 10.79
N ILE A 20 14.60 3.17 11.24
CA ILE A 20 14.57 1.82 10.66
C ILE A 20 13.20 1.16 10.88
N LYS A 21 12.61 1.30 12.08
CA LYS A 21 11.27 0.78 12.39
C LYS A 21 10.21 1.41 11.49
N GLU A 22 10.22 2.74 11.38
CA GLU A 22 9.26 3.48 10.54
C GLU A 22 9.35 3.03 9.07
N LEU A 23 10.56 2.85 8.54
CA LEU A 23 10.74 2.34 7.18
C LEU A 23 10.21 0.91 7.02
N GLY A 24 10.44 0.05 8.02
CA GLY A 24 9.92 -1.31 8.05
C GLY A 24 8.39 -1.36 8.10
N GLU A 25 7.76 -0.47 8.86
CA GLU A 25 6.31 -0.32 8.92
C GLU A 25 5.72 0.16 7.60
N ILE A 26 6.34 1.15 6.94
CA ILE A 26 5.93 1.62 5.61
C ILE A 26 5.92 0.46 4.62
N ASN A 27 7.01 -0.32 4.57
CA ASN A 27 7.13 -1.43 3.64
C ASN A 27 6.14 -2.57 3.95
N THR A 28 5.99 -2.93 5.23
CA THR A 28 5.05 -3.99 5.64
C THR A 28 3.61 -3.60 5.30
N ASN A 29 3.21 -2.37 5.60
CA ASN A 29 1.88 -1.88 5.28
C ASN A 29 1.63 -1.83 3.76
N ALA A 30 2.63 -1.42 2.97
CA ALA A 30 2.55 -1.44 1.52
C ALA A 30 2.33 -2.87 0.99
N MET A 31 3.14 -3.83 1.47
CA MET A 31 3.02 -5.22 1.06
C MET A 31 1.66 -5.81 1.45
N THR A 32 1.19 -5.60 2.67
CA THR A 32 -0.13 -6.07 3.13
C THR A 32 -1.25 -5.58 2.22
N ARG A 33 -1.25 -4.28 1.88
CA ARG A 33 -2.28 -3.71 1.01
C ARG A 33 -2.21 -4.23 -0.43
N LEU A 34 -1.01 -4.35 -1.00
CA LEU A 34 -0.82 -4.95 -2.32
C LEU A 34 -1.27 -6.42 -2.35
N THR A 35 -0.99 -7.19 -1.30
CA THR A 35 -1.52 -8.56 -1.17
C THR A 35 -3.04 -8.58 -1.09
N GLN A 36 -3.66 -7.64 -0.36
CA GLN A 36 -5.11 -7.51 -0.33
C GLN A 36 -5.68 -7.21 -1.72
N ARG A 37 -5.07 -6.30 -2.50
CA ARG A 37 -5.49 -6.01 -3.88
C ARG A 37 -5.39 -7.26 -4.78
N GLN A 38 -4.33 -8.06 -4.63
CA GLN A 38 -4.18 -9.32 -5.37
C GLN A 38 -5.26 -10.35 -5.00
N MET A 39 -5.59 -10.49 -3.71
CA MET A 39 -6.69 -11.36 -3.27
C MET A 39 -8.05 -10.90 -3.80
N GLU A 40 -8.30 -9.59 -3.84
CA GLU A 40 -9.52 -9.04 -4.44
C GLU A 40 -9.63 -9.34 -5.93
N MET A 41 -8.52 -9.23 -6.68
CA MET A 41 -8.52 -9.64 -8.09
C MET A 41 -8.77 -11.14 -8.25
N MET A 42 -8.16 -12.00 -7.42
CA MET A 42 -8.44 -13.43 -7.44
C MET A 42 -9.92 -13.73 -7.19
N ASN A 43 -10.50 -13.10 -6.17
CA ASN A 43 -11.93 -13.23 -5.85
C ASN A 43 -12.79 -12.76 -7.02
N LEU A 44 -12.42 -11.66 -7.68
CA LEU A 44 -13.12 -11.17 -8.86
C LEU A 44 -13.16 -12.20 -10.00
N TYR A 45 -12.02 -12.84 -10.29
CA TYR A 45 -11.97 -13.90 -11.30
C TYR A 45 -12.77 -15.13 -10.90
N MET A 46 -12.71 -15.54 -9.63
CA MET A 46 -13.50 -16.67 -9.13
C MET A 46 -15.00 -16.40 -9.18
N GLU A 47 -15.45 -15.21 -8.75
CA GLU A 47 -16.85 -14.79 -8.83
C GLU A 47 -17.32 -14.73 -10.29
N GLY A 48 -16.51 -14.16 -11.19
CA GLY A 48 -16.82 -14.10 -12.61
C GLY A 48 -17.01 -15.50 -13.22
N GLY A 49 -16.09 -16.42 -12.91
CA GLY A 49 -16.18 -17.81 -13.38
C GLY A 49 -17.40 -18.56 -12.81
N ALA A 50 -17.68 -18.40 -11.51
CA ALA A 50 -18.83 -19.02 -10.86
C ALA A 50 -20.16 -18.53 -11.46
N LYS A 51 -20.32 -17.21 -11.62
CA LYS A 51 -21.52 -16.62 -12.22
C LYS A 51 -21.68 -16.99 -13.69
N GLN A 52 -20.57 -17.17 -14.42
CA GLN A 52 -20.63 -17.64 -15.80
C GLN A 52 -21.12 -19.09 -15.88
N LEU A 53 -20.67 -19.96 -14.97
CA LEU A 53 -21.19 -21.34 -14.88
C LEU A 53 -22.68 -21.37 -14.50
N GLU A 54 -23.09 -20.57 -13.51
CA GLU A 54 -24.50 -20.43 -13.10
C GLU A 54 -25.37 -19.94 -14.26
N SER A 55 -24.89 -18.96 -15.03
CA SER A 55 -25.62 -18.46 -16.20
C SER A 55 -25.84 -19.51 -17.29
N LEU A 56 -24.91 -20.45 -17.45
CA LEU A 56 -25.02 -21.55 -18.42
C LEU A 56 -26.01 -22.64 -17.98
N ASP A 57 -26.23 -22.79 -16.68
CA ASP A 57 -27.20 -23.74 -16.12
C ASP A 57 -28.63 -23.17 -16.13
N GLU A 58 -28.79 -21.86 -15.91
CA GLU A 58 -30.10 -21.21 -15.79
C GLU A 58 -30.75 -20.76 -17.11
N THR A 59 -29.98 -20.51 -18.18
CA THR A 59 -30.54 -19.89 -19.40
C THR A 59 -31.17 -20.89 -20.37
N LYS A 60 -32.49 -20.74 -20.60
CA LYS A 60 -33.24 -21.43 -21.67
C LYS A 60 -33.34 -20.65 -22.98
N ASP A 61 -33.05 -19.34 -22.95
CA ASP A 61 -33.18 -18.41 -24.08
C ASP A 61 -31.93 -17.54 -24.27
N VAL A 62 -31.57 -17.28 -25.54
CA VAL A 62 -30.33 -16.56 -25.92
C VAL A 62 -30.33 -15.10 -25.47
N GLN A 63 -31.51 -14.47 -25.37
CA GLN A 63 -31.64 -13.07 -24.90
C GLN A 63 -31.25 -12.90 -23.43
N ASP A 64 -31.62 -13.85 -22.57
CA ASP A 64 -31.27 -13.82 -21.14
C ASP A 64 -29.77 -14.04 -20.93
N MET A 65 -29.13 -14.79 -21.83
CA MET A 65 -27.69 -15.03 -21.83
C MET A 65 -26.89 -13.76 -22.16
N VAL A 66 -27.34 -12.98 -23.14
CA VAL A 66 -26.69 -11.70 -23.53
C VAL A 66 -26.84 -10.64 -22.43
N ALA A 67 -28.02 -10.55 -21.81
CA ALA A 67 -28.25 -9.65 -20.67
C ALA A 67 -27.36 -10.03 -19.47
N THR A 68 -27.23 -11.33 -19.19
CA THR A 68 -26.38 -11.84 -18.10
C THR A 68 -24.91 -11.57 -18.37
N GLN A 69 -24.40 -11.86 -19.57
CA GLN A 69 -23.02 -11.53 -19.94
C GLN A 69 -22.70 -10.04 -19.83
N SER A 70 -23.61 -9.17 -20.28
CA SER A 70 -23.42 -7.72 -20.23
C SER A 70 -23.28 -7.24 -18.78
N ARG A 71 -24.16 -7.73 -17.89
CA ARG A 71 -24.09 -7.43 -16.45
C ARG A 71 -22.80 -7.94 -15.81
N LEU A 72 -22.39 -9.17 -16.13
CA LEU A 72 -21.14 -9.74 -15.61
C LEU A 72 -19.92 -8.95 -16.07
N PHE A 73 -19.92 -8.51 -17.32
CA PHE A 73 -18.85 -7.69 -17.88
C PHE A 73 -18.78 -6.31 -17.23
N GLU A 74 -19.92 -5.63 -17.04
CA GLU A 74 -19.97 -4.34 -16.35
C GLU A 74 -19.50 -4.44 -14.90
N GLU A 75 -19.95 -5.46 -14.16
CA GLU A 75 -19.54 -5.69 -12.77
C GLU A 75 -18.04 -5.99 -12.69
N PHE A 76 -17.53 -6.85 -13.58
CA PHE A 76 -16.11 -7.16 -13.66
C PHE A 76 -15.27 -5.92 -13.96
N ASN A 77 -15.65 -5.15 -14.98
CA ASN A 77 -14.93 -3.95 -15.37
C ASN A 77 -14.94 -2.86 -14.28
N THR A 78 -16.07 -2.72 -13.58
CA THR A 78 -16.20 -1.79 -12.44
C THR A 78 -15.26 -2.18 -11.31
N LYS A 79 -15.28 -3.45 -10.88
CA LYS A 79 -14.42 -3.96 -9.79
C LYS A 79 -12.94 -3.89 -10.17
N LEU A 80 -12.60 -4.20 -11.42
CA LEU A 80 -11.23 -4.10 -11.92
C LEU A 80 -10.72 -2.65 -11.93
N THR A 81 -11.53 -1.72 -12.43
CA THR A 81 -11.19 -0.28 -12.46
C THR A 81 -11.02 0.27 -11.06
N GLU A 82 -11.87 -0.15 -10.12
CA GLU A 82 -11.78 0.26 -8.72
C GLU A 82 -10.50 -0.28 -8.07
N ASN A 83 -10.17 -1.56 -8.26
CA ASN A 83 -8.93 -2.16 -7.76
C ASN A 83 -7.69 -1.44 -8.32
N ALA A 84 -7.70 -1.06 -9.61
CA ALA A 84 -6.63 -0.28 -10.22
C ALA A 84 -6.49 1.13 -9.61
N ARG A 85 -7.60 1.83 -9.38
CA ARG A 85 -7.61 3.14 -8.71
C ARG A 85 -7.08 3.07 -7.28
N GLN A 86 -7.53 2.07 -6.52
CA GLN A 86 -7.10 1.87 -5.14
C GLN A 86 -5.61 1.54 -5.08
N THR A 87 -5.12 0.66 -5.95
CA THR A 87 -3.68 0.37 -6.08
C THR A 87 -2.87 1.64 -6.37
N ALA A 88 -3.33 2.49 -7.30
CA ALA A 88 -2.67 3.76 -7.59
C ALA A 88 -2.66 4.70 -6.36
N SER A 89 -3.78 4.79 -5.65
CA SER A 89 -3.87 5.57 -4.41
C SER A 89 -2.93 5.06 -3.32
N GLU A 90 -2.80 3.75 -3.17
CA GLU A 90 -1.88 3.12 -2.20
C GLU A 90 -0.42 3.41 -2.54
N LEU A 91 -0.06 3.38 -3.83
CA LEU A 91 1.29 3.74 -4.28
C LEU A 91 1.62 5.21 -4.02
N VAL A 92 0.65 6.11 -4.18
CA VAL A 92 0.80 7.53 -3.82
C VAL A 92 0.98 7.69 -2.31
N ASP A 93 0.16 7.02 -1.48
CA ASP A 93 0.31 7.03 -0.01
C ASP A 93 1.69 6.53 0.43
N VAL A 94 2.21 5.46 -0.18
CA VAL A 94 3.56 4.95 0.10
C VAL A 94 4.62 5.95 -0.29
N LYS A 95 4.51 6.59 -1.46
CA LYS A 95 5.43 7.64 -1.89
C LYS A 95 5.45 8.79 -0.88
N ASP A 96 4.28 9.28 -0.47
CA ASP A 96 4.17 10.41 0.45
C ASP A 96 4.76 10.07 1.82
N LYS A 97 4.54 8.84 2.31
CA LYS A 97 5.16 8.35 3.56
C LYS A 97 6.67 8.24 3.47
N LEU A 98 7.20 7.77 2.34
CA LEU A 98 8.65 7.71 2.12
C LEU A 98 9.27 9.10 2.04
N SER A 99 8.59 10.06 1.37
CA SER A 99 9.02 11.45 1.32
C SER A 99 9.04 12.08 2.72
N ALA A 100 7.97 11.94 3.50
CA ALA A 100 7.90 12.44 4.87
C ALA A 100 8.97 11.80 5.78
N TRP A 101 9.20 10.48 5.63
CA TRP A 101 10.28 9.80 6.33
C TRP A 101 11.66 10.36 5.96
N ALA A 102 11.92 10.62 4.67
CA ALA A 102 13.19 11.17 4.22
C ALA A 102 13.42 12.61 4.71
N GLU A 103 12.39 13.45 4.64
CA GLU A 103 12.41 14.83 5.16
C GLU A 103 12.74 14.85 6.65
N LYS A 104 11.99 14.07 7.45
CA LYS A 104 12.20 13.92 8.89
C LYS A 104 13.64 13.50 9.22
N ASN A 105 14.16 12.48 8.54
CA ASN A 105 15.52 11.99 8.82
C ASN A 105 16.60 13.00 8.40
N THR A 106 16.36 13.76 7.33
CA THR A 106 17.25 14.85 6.92
C THR A 106 17.27 15.97 7.97
N GLU A 107 16.11 16.39 8.47
CA GLU A 107 16.01 17.39 9.54
C GLU A 107 16.74 16.94 10.80
N VAL A 108 16.56 15.68 11.22
CA VAL A 108 17.24 15.14 12.40
C VAL A 108 18.76 15.08 12.19
N ALA A 109 19.22 14.69 10.99
CA ALA A 109 20.65 14.70 10.66
C ALA A 109 21.23 16.13 10.70
N THR A 110 20.54 17.12 10.11
CA THR A 110 20.97 18.53 10.11
C THR A 110 20.96 19.12 11.52
N ALA A 111 19.92 18.87 12.31
CA ALA A 111 19.83 19.33 13.69
C ALA A 111 20.97 18.76 14.54
N ASN A 112 21.32 17.48 14.35
CA ASN A 112 22.45 16.88 15.05
C ASN A 112 23.79 17.43 14.57
N LEU A 113 24.01 17.62 13.26
CA LEU A 113 25.24 18.23 12.73
C LEU A 113 25.49 19.67 13.26
N SER A 114 24.42 20.46 13.40
CA SER A 114 24.51 21.82 13.97
C SER A 114 24.97 21.83 15.43
N LYS A 115 24.65 20.80 16.22
CA LYS A 115 25.15 20.63 17.59
C LYS A 115 26.67 20.41 17.65
N TYR A 116 27.29 19.94 16.55
CA TYR A 116 28.73 19.68 16.45
C TYR A 116 29.53 20.84 15.81
N THR A 117 28.87 21.84 15.23
CA THR A 117 29.52 22.95 14.49
C THR A 117 29.55 24.29 15.23
N VAL A 118 28.96 24.39 16.42
CA VAL A 118 29.16 25.58 17.28
C VAL A 118 30.53 25.49 17.96
N LYS A 119 31.49 26.25 17.41
CA LYS A 119 32.72 26.66 18.10
C LYS A 119 32.43 27.78 19.09
#